data_AF-A0A957LC07-F1
#
_entry.id   AF-A0A957LC07-F1
#
_cell.length_a   1.000
_cell.length_b   1.000
_cell.length_c   1.000
_cell.angle_alpha   90.00
_cell.angle_beta   90.00
_cell.angle_gamma   90.00
#
_symmetry.space_group_name_H-M   'P 1'
#
loop_
_entity.id
_entity.type
_entity.pdbx_description
1 polymer ?
#
loop_
_entity_poly.entity_id
_entity_poly.type
_entity_poly.pdbx_seq_one_letter_code
_entity_poly.pdbx_strand_id
1 'polypeptide(L)'
;MLDFQAVRDREISLDELLAGVDKARLQAETNEMMDYILGQIGACTDADVVFTPVDPKANDPYASSEDEQEIAWNLGHLVVHVTASAEESAALAAEMARGVELHGRSRSEIPWETVTTIEQCRHRLEESRRMCLASLEMWPDQPYLDYIVETWKDGPQVNAIGRYVLGLSHAQSHLAQIDDVVQQAKTARS
;
A
#
# COMPACT_ATOMS: atom_id res chain seq x y z
N MET A 1 12.02 -4.49 6.03
CA MET A 1 10.92 -3.51 6.02
C MET A 1 10.91 -2.80 7.35
N LEU A 2 10.45 -1.54 7.38
CA LEU A 2 10.16 -0.82 8.62
C LEU A 2 9.15 -1.59 9.47
N ASP A 3 9.36 -1.56 10.79
CA ASP A 3 8.49 -2.24 11.74
C ASP A 3 7.28 -1.37 12.12
N PHE A 4 6.30 -1.30 11.22
CA PHE A 4 5.05 -0.63 11.53
C PHE A 4 4.22 -1.37 12.58
N GLN A 5 4.52 -2.65 12.83
CA GLN A 5 3.80 -3.41 13.85
C GLN A 5 4.10 -2.86 15.25
N ALA A 6 5.37 -2.52 15.53
CA ALA A 6 5.74 -1.83 16.78
C ALA A 6 4.99 -0.50 16.99
N VAL A 7 4.68 0.23 15.90
CA VAL A 7 3.86 1.47 15.98
C VAL A 7 2.39 1.13 16.25
N ARG A 8 1.82 0.13 15.55
CA ARG A 8 0.42 -0.30 15.77
C ARG A 8 0.20 -0.84 17.19
N ASP A 9 1.19 -1.56 17.71
CA ASP A 9 1.20 -2.11 19.07
C ASP A 9 1.55 -1.05 20.13
N ARG A 10 1.86 0.18 19.69
CA ARG A 10 2.20 1.34 20.55
C ARG A 10 3.45 1.13 21.40
N GLU A 11 4.37 0.31 20.92
CA GLU A 11 5.69 0.11 21.53
C GLU A 11 6.62 1.29 21.25
N ILE A 12 6.51 1.86 20.04
CA ILE A 12 7.19 3.09 19.61
C ILE A 12 6.21 4.03 18.89
N SER A 13 6.55 5.31 18.85
CA SER A 13 5.85 6.32 18.04
C SER A 13 6.26 6.25 16.57
N LEU A 14 5.45 6.85 15.69
CA LEU A 14 5.80 6.99 14.27
C LEU A 14 7.08 7.82 14.10
N ASP A 15 7.25 8.88 14.90
CA ASP A 15 8.46 9.72 14.86
C ASP A 15 9.73 8.93 15.23
N GLU A 16 9.64 8.04 16.23
CA GLU A 16 10.76 7.15 16.59
C GLU A 16 11.08 6.16 15.48
N LEU A 17 10.07 5.58 14.82
CA LEU A 17 10.28 4.69 13.67
C LEU A 17 10.95 5.41 12.49
N LEU A 18 10.60 6.69 12.29
CA LEU A 18 11.07 7.51 11.18
C LEU A 18 12.37 8.27 11.48
N ALA A 19 12.91 8.16 12.69
CA ALA A 19 14.14 8.82 13.08
C ALA A 19 15.30 8.40 12.16
N GLY A 20 15.85 9.35 11.40
CA GLY A 20 16.96 9.11 10.47
C GLY A 20 16.58 8.41 9.17
N VAL A 21 15.28 8.23 8.88
CA VAL A 21 14.83 7.76 7.56
C VAL A 21 15.06 8.87 6.53
N ASP A 22 15.74 8.53 5.45
CA ASP A 22 15.99 9.42 4.31
C ASP A 22 15.39 8.87 3.02
N LYS A 23 15.54 9.61 1.91
CA LYS A 23 15.03 9.20 0.59
C LYS A 23 15.57 7.82 0.16
N ALA A 24 16.84 7.53 0.41
CA ALA A 24 17.44 6.25 0.04
C ALA A 24 16.82 5.09 0.81
N ARG A 25 16.54 5.29 2.11
CA ARG A 25 15.81 4.31 2.90
C ARG A 25 14.39 4.09 2.37
N LEU A 26 13.67 5.16 1.99
CA LEU A 26 12.33 5.02 1.38
C LEU A 26 12.36 4.20 0.08
N GLN A 27 13.38 4.40 -0.77
CA GLN A 27 13.55 3.60 -1.98
C GLN A 27 13.79 2.12 -1.67
N ALA A 28 14.63 1.83 -0.67
CA ALA A 28 14.89 0.45 -0.24
C ALA A 28 13.62 -0.22 0.31
N GLU A 29 12.86 0.50 1.14
CA GLU A 29 11.58 0.03 1.71
C GLU A 29 10.53 -0.27 0.63
N THR A 30 10.40 0.62 -0.36
CA THR A 30 9.49 0.40 -1.49
C THR A 30 9.86 -0.84 -2.29
N ASN A 31 11.15 -1.03 -2.58
CA ASN A 31 11.61 -2.23 -3.28
C ASN A 31 11.36 -3.50 -2.47
N GLU A 32 11.72 -3.48 -1.19
CA GLU A 32 11.55 -4.63 -0.29
C GLU A 32 10.06 -5.02 -0.16
N MET A 33 9.15 -4.05 -0.03
CA MET A 33 7.70 -4.29 0.01
C MET A 33 7.20 -4.94 -1.28
N MET A 34 7.59 -4.42 -2.44
CA MET A 34 7.15 -4.94 -3.73
C MET A 34 7.71 -6.33 -3.99
N ASP A 35 8.99 -6.57 -3.68
CA ASP A 35 9.63 -7.89 -3.77
C ASP A 35 8.94 -8.91 -2.87
N TYR A 36 8.55 -8.50 -1.65
CA TYR A 36 7.83 -9.37 -0.72
C TYR A 36 6.48 -9.81 -1.30
N ILE A 37 5.64 -8.87 -1.77
CA ILE A 37 4.33 -9.19 -2.35
C ILE A 37 4.48 -10.05 -3.60
N LEU A 38 5.44 -9.73 -4.47
CA LEU A 38 5.73 -10.56 -5.66
C LEU A 38 6.15 -11.99 -5.28
N GLY A 39 6.88 -12.14 -4.16
CA GLY A 39 7.23 -13.43 -3.57
C GLY A 39 6.00 -14.22 -3.12
N GLN A 40 5.06 -13.58 -2.42
CA GLN A 40 3.81 -14.21 -1.94
C GLN A 40 3.02 -14.82 -3.10
N ILE A 41 2.94 -14.09 -4.22
CA ILE A 41 2.17 -14.50 -5.41
C ILE A 41 3.00 -15.30 -6.43
N GLY A 42 4.25 -15.64 -6.11
CA GLY A 42 5.19 -16.21 -7.08
C GLY A 42 4.72 -17.53 -7.72
N ALA A 43 4.04 -18.37 -6.94
CA ALA A 43 3.50 -19.66 -7.39
C ALA A 43 2.00 -19.63 -7.75
N CYS A 44 1.40 -18.44 -7.84
CA CYS A 44 0.00 -18.28 -8.20
C CYS A 44 -0.24 -18.44 -9.70
N THR A 45 -1.46 -18.82 -10.03
CA THR A 45 -2.02 -18.96 -11.38
C THR A 45 -3.25 -18.04 -11.51
N ASP A 46 -3.78 -17.90 -12.72
CA ASP A 46 -4.99 -17.07 -12.95
C ASP A 46 -6.18 -17.53 -12.11
N ALA A 47 -6.31 -18.84 -11.88
CA ALA A 47 -7.35 -19.39 -11.01
C ALA A 47 -7.22 -18.92 -9.54
N ASP A 48 -5.98 -18.68 -9.08
CA ASP A 48 -5.74 -18.15 -7.72
C ASP A 48 -6.10 -16.66 -7.63
N VAL A 49 -6.07 -15.92 -8.75
CA VAL A 49 -6.37 -14.47 -8.78
C VAL A 49 -7.85 -14.20 -8.54
N VAL A 50 -8.70 -14.99 -9.21
CA VAL A 50 -10.17 -14.84 -9.17
C VAL A 50 -10.84 -15.70 -8.09
N PHE A 51 -10.07 -16.48 -7.34
CA PHE A 51 -10.58 -17.29 -6.25
C PHE A 51 -11.28 -16.40 -5.20
N THR A 52 -12.51 -16.75 -4.84
CA THR A 52 -13.26 -16.06 -3.78
C THR A 52 -12.88 -16.68 -2.42
N PRO A 53 -12.14 -15.97 -1.55
CA PRO A 53 -11.76 -16.49 -0.25
C PRO A 53 -12.95 -16.48 0.71
N VAL A 54 -12.83 -17.27 1.77
CA VAL A 54 -13.74 -17.18 2.91
C VAL A 54 -13.13 -16.22 3.91
N ASP A 55 -13.76 -15.06 4.10
CA ASP A 55 -13.39 -14.07 5.11
C ASP A 55 -14.60 -13.72 5.99
N PRO A 56 -14.77 -14.37 7.15
CA PRO A 56 -15.87 -14.07 8.08
C PRO A 56 -15.82 -12.67 8.70
N LYS A 57 -14.71 -11.93 8.50
CA LYS A 57 -14.50 -10.58 9.00
C LYS A 57 -14.53 -9.54 7.89
N ALA A 58 -14.89 -9.92 6.65
CA ALA A 58 -15.02 -9.00 5.54
C ALA A 58 -15.98 -7.86 5.92
N ASN A 59 -15.45 -6.65 5.97
CA ASN A 59 -16.18 -5.43 6.26
C ASN A 59 -15.35 -4.24 5.78
N ASP A 60 -15.66 -3.73 4.60
CA ASP A 60 -15.13 -2.48 4.07
C ASP A 60 -16.16 -1.35 4.20
N PRO A 61 -16.08 -0.52 5.26
CA PRO A 61 -17.00 0.61 5.45
C PRO A 61 -16.85 1.72 4.39
N TYR A 62 -15.87 1.62 3.50
CA TYR A 62 -15.61 2.57 2.42
C TYR A 62 -15.94 1.99 1.03
N ALA A 63 -16.59 0.83 0.97
CA ALA A 63 -17.01 0.20 -0.27
C ALA A 63 -17.89 1.12 -1.14
N SER A 64 -17.82 0.93 -2.46
CA SER A 64 -18.58 1.69 -3.45
C SER A 64 -20.09 1.50 -3.34
N SER A 65 -20.52 0.36 -2.80
CA SER A 65 -21.92 -0.02 -2.61
C SER A 65 -22.10 -0.86 -1.34
N GLU A 66 -23.32 -0.91 -0.82
CA GLU A 66 -23.65 -1.74 0.37
C GLU A 66 -23.41 -3.23 0.11
N ASP A 67 -23.66 -3.70 -1.12
CA ASP A 67 -23.44 -5.11 -1.51
C ASP A 67 -21.94 -5.47 -1.57
N GLU A 68 -21.05 -4.49 -1.71
CA GLU A 68 -19.59 -4.67 -1.70
C GLU A 68 -18.98 -4.60 -0.29
N GLN A 69 -19.72 -4.12 0.71
CA GLN A 69 -19.18 -3.89 2.05
C GLN A 69 -18.72 -5.18 2.73
N GLU A 70 -19.41 -6.30 2.50
CA GLU A 70 -19.11 -7.58 3.16
C GLU A 70 -18.42 -8.60 2.22
N ILE A 71 -17.91 -8.15 1.06
CA ILE A 71 -17.25 -9.07 0.13
C ILE A 71 -15.85 -9.42 0.60
N ALA A 72 -15.52 -10.71 0.53
CA ALA A 72 -14.16 -11.16 0.74
C ALA A 72 -13.30 -10.76 -0.48
N TRP A 73 -12.21 -10.03 -0.26
CA TRP A 73 -11.35 -9.54 -1.33
C TRP A 73 -10.50 -10.67 -1.90
N ASN A 74 -10.62 -10.91 -3.20
CA ASN A 74 -9.71 -11.81 -3.91
C ASN A 74 -8.33 -11.18 -4.13
N LEU A 75 -7.40 -11.94 -4.70
CA LEU A 75 -6.04 -11.47 -4.90
C LEU A 75 -5.96 -10.28 -5.87
N GLY A 76 -6.79 -10.25 -6.93
CA GLY A 76 -6.86 -9.12 -7.86
C GLY A 76 -7.24 -7.82 -7.16
N HIS A 77 -8.26 -7.87 -6.30
CA HIS A 77 -8.70 -6.74 -5.48
C HIS A 77 -7.59 -6.26 -4.54
N LEU A 78 -6.98 -7.18 -3.78
CA LEU A 78 -5.89 -6.84 -2.86
C LEU A 78 -4.74 -6.12 -3.57
N VAL A 79 -4.29 -6.62 -4.73
CA VAL A 79 -3.19 -6.01 -5.49
C VAL A 79 -3.55 -4.60 -5.95
N VAL A 80 -4.76 -4.39 -6.45
CA VAL A 80 -5.22 -3.07 -6.92
C VAL A 80 -5.31 -2.07 -5.77
N HIS A 81 -5.86 -2.49 -4.62
CA HIS A 81 -6.05 -1.62 -3.45
C HIS A 81 -4.73 -1.19 -2.79
N VAL A 82 -3.79 -2.15 -2.58
CA VAL A 82 -2.51 -1.83 -1.95
C VAL A 82 -1.66 -0.93 -2.85
N THR A 83 -1.68 -1.15 -4.17
CA THR A 83 -0.92 -0.33 -5.13
C THR A 83 -1.49 1.07 -5.25
N ALA A 84 -2.83 1.23 -5.34
CA ALA A 84 -3.47 2.55 -5.37
C ALA A 84 -3.17 3.38 -4.11
N SER A 85 -3.15 2.74 -2.95
CA SER A 85 -2.87 3.42 -1.67
C SER A 85 -1.39 3.83 -1.52
N ALA A 86 -0.47 3.00 -2.01
CA ALA A 86 0.96 3.31 -2.05
C ALA A 86 1.25 4.47 -3.01
N GLU A 87 0.66 4.45 -4.20
CA GLU A 87 0.82 5.48 -5.22
C GLU A 87 0.28 6.83 -4.79
N GLU A 88 -0.93 6.88 -4.21
CA GLU A 88 -1.53 8.09 -3.66
C GLU A 88 -0.59 8.72 -2.62
N SER A 89 -0.10 7.90 -1.68
CA SER A 89 0.79 8.36 -0.62
C SER A 89 2.13 8.85 -1.17
N ALA A 90 2.69 8.18 -2.18
CA ALA A 90 3.93 8.58 -2.82
C ALA A 90 3.79 9.90 -3.60
N ALA A 91 2.69 10.07 -4.35
CA ALA A 91 2.42 11.29 -5.11
C ALA A 91 2.23 12.51 -4.20
N LEU A 92 1.40 12.38 -3.16
CA LEU A 92 1.17 13.46 -2.18
C LEU A 92 2.44 13.79 -1.39
N ALA A 93 3.24 12.78 -1.04
CA ALA A 93 4.53 13.03 -0.41
C ALA A 93 5.49 13.82 -1.32
N ALA A 94 5.49 13.56 -2.64
CA ALA A 94 6.28 14.32 -3.59
C ALA A 94 5.82 15.78 -3.75
N GLU A 95 4.53 16.05 -3.61
CA GLU A 95 3.98 17.41 -3.53
C GLU A 95 4.42 18.11 -2.24
N MET A 96 4.25 17.47 -1.08
CA MET A 96 4.66 18.00 0.22
C MET A 96 6.17 18.26 0.27
N ALA A 97 7.00 17.38 -0.29
CA ALA A 97 8.45 17.54 -0.36
C ALA A 97 8.89 18.77 -1.16
N ARG A 98 8.00 19.30 -2.03
CA ARG A 98 8.19 20.53 -2.82
C ARG A 98 7.50 21.76 -2.19
N GLY A 99 6.91 21.61 -1.00
CA GLY A 99 6.21 22.68 -0.30
C GLY A 99 4.78 22.95 -0.81
N VAL A 100 4.20 22.03 -1.57
CA VAL A 100 2.79 22.13 -2.00
C VAL A 100 1.88 21.70 -0.84
N GLU A 101 0.83 22.48 -0.61
CA GLU A 101 -0.12 22.22 0.48
C GLU A 101 -0.93 20.93 0.24
N LEU A 102 -1.07 20.10 1.27
CA LEU A 102 -1.89 18.90 1.20
C LEU A 102 -3.35 19.28 0.96
N HIS A 103 -3.90 18.85 -0.17
CA HIS A 103 -5.27 19.17 -0.59
C HIS A 103 -6.25 17.99 -0.45
N GLY A 104 -5.86 16.95 0.29
CA GLY A 104 -6.69 15.76 0.55
C GLY A 104 -6.35 14.57 -0.34
N ARG A 105 -7.38 13.80 -0.71
CA ARG A 105 -7.28 12.54 -1.44
C ARG A 105 -6.90 12.75 -2.91
N SER A 106 -6.07 11.87 -3.45
CA SER A 106 -5.70 11.81 -4.87
C SER A 106 -5.67 10.37 -5.41
N ARG A 107 -6.32 9.42 -4.72
CA ARG A 107 -6.38 8.00 -5.12
C ARG A 107 -6.94 7.84 -6.53
N SER A 108 -6.21 7.08 -7.33
CA SER A 108 -6.67 6.52 -8.60
C SER A 108 -6.55 5.01 -8.51
N GLU A 109 -7.68 4.32 -8.57
CA GLU A 109 -7.77 2.88 -8.45
C GLU A 109 -8.51 2.34 -9.68
N ILE A 110 -7.99 1.27 -10.28
CA ILE A 110 -8.65 0.63 -11.43
C ILE A 110 -9.76 -0.31 -10.94
N PRO A 111 -10.79 -0.62 -11.74
CA PRO A 111 -11.79 -1.60 -11.33
C PRO A 111 -11.15 -2.98 -11.15
N TRP A 112 -11.18 -3.52 -9.94
CA TRP A 112 -10.48 -4.75 -9.58
C TRP A 112 -11.00 -5.97 -10.36
N GLU A 113 -12.27 -5.95 -10.79
CA GLU A 113 -12.92 -6.99 -11.57
C GLU A 113 -12.25 -7.22 -12.93
N THR A 114 -11.48 -6.22 -13.40
CA THR A 114 -10.73 -6.31 -14.65
C THR A 114 -9.38 -7.04 -14.49
N VAL A 115 -8.94 -7.27 -13.25
CA VAL A 115 -7.69 -7.98 -12.91
C VAL A 115 -8.01 -9.44 -12.62
N THR A 116 -7.79 -10.28 -13.63
CA THR A 116 -8.18 -11.70 -13.65
C THR A 116 -7.01 -12.65 -13.87
N THR A 117 -5.83 -12.15 -14.21
CA THR A 117 -4.64 -12.98 -14.46
C THR A 117 -3.47 -12.63 -13.53
N ILE A 118 -2.62 -13.62 -13.26
CA ILE A 118 -1.43 -13.41 -12.43
C ILE A 118 -0.43 -12.46 -13.09
N GLU A 119 -0.41 -12.44 -14.43
CA GLU A 119 0.40 -11.49 -15.20
C GLU A 119 -0.06 -10.05 -14.97
N GLN A 120 -1.37 -9.79 -14.95
CA GLN A 120 -1.90 -8.46 -14.62
C GLN A 120 -1.50 -8.03 -13.20
N CYS A 121 -1.58 -8.92 -12.21
CA CYS A 121 -1.15 -8.62 -10.84
C CYS A 121 0.35 -8.25 -10.78
N ARG A 122 1.21 -9.04 -11.43
CA ARG A 122 2.66 -8.77 -11.47
C ARG A 122 2.97 -7.45 -12.17
N HIS A 123 2.33 -7.20 -13.31
CA HIS A 123 2.47 -5.94 -14.02
C HIS A 123 2.04 -4.76 -13.15
N ARG A 124 0.89 -4.86 -12.47
CA ARG A 124 0.36 -3.79 -11.61
C ARG A 124 1.31 -3.46 -10.45
N LEU A 125 1.92 -4.48 -9.82
CA LEU A 125 2.91 -4.30 -8.76
C LEU A 125 4.19 -3.62 -9.27
N GLU A 126 4.72 -4.05 -10.41
CA GLU A 126 5.92 -3.44 -10.99
C GLU A 126 5.68 -2.02 -11.51
N GLU A 127 4.49 -1.75 -12.07
CA GLU A 127 4.06 -0.40 -12.41
C GLU A 127 3.98 0.49 -11.16
N SER A 128 3.38 -0.03 -10.09
CA SER A 128 3.30 0.67 -8.80
C SER A 128 4.69 0.98 -8.24
N ARG A 129 5.59 -0.01 -8.24
CA ARG A 129 7.00 0.17 -7.84
C ARG A 129 7.64 1.31 -8.62
N ARG A 130 7.54 1.28 -9.96
CA ARG A 130 8.07 2.34 -10.85
C ARG A 130 7.50 3.70 -10.50
N MET A 131 6.19 3.82 -10.29
CA MET A 131 5.53 5.09 -9.96
C MET A 131 5.97 5.62 -8.59
N CYS A 132 5.98 4.78 -7.56
CA CYS A 132 6.41 5.13 -6.22
C CYS A 132 7.88 5.59 -6.15
N LEU A 133 8.76 4.94 -6.92
CA LEU A 133 10.17 5.36 -7.05
C LEU A 133 10.30 6.67 -7.84
N ALA A 134 9.56 6.82 -8.94
CA ALA A 134 9.55 8.07 -9.71
C ALA A 134 9.06 9.27 -8.88
N SER A 135 8.07 9.08 -8.00
CA SER A 135 7.61 10.11 -7.07
C SER A 135 8.72 10.54 -6.09
N LEU A 136 9.57 9.62 -5.63
CA LEU A 136 10.75 9.97 -4.82
C LEU A 136 11.78 10.76 -5.64
N GLU A 137 11.96 10.44 -6.92
CA GLU A 137 12.87 11.19 -7.80
C GLU A 137 12.40 12.63 -8.08
N MET A 138 11.12 12.95 -7.83
CA MET A 138 10.62 14.33 -7.90
C MET A 138 10.99 15.18 -6.67
N TRP A 139 11.53 14.58 -5.60
CA TRP A 139 11.90 15.33 -4.39
C TRP A 139 13.14 16.20 -4.69
N PRO A 140 13.15 17.48 -4.26
CA PRO A 140 14.34 18.30 -4.37
C PRO A 140 15.45 17.77 -3.45
N ASP A 141 16.70 18.13 -3.73
CA ASP A 141 17.85 17.76 -2.90
C ASP A 141 17.68 18.22 -1.43
N GLN A 142 16.93 19.31 -1.24
CA GLN A 142 16.51 19.84 0.06
C GLN A 142 14.98 19.84 0.15
N PRO A 143 14.35 18.75 0.61
CA PRO A 143 12.90 18.66 0.75
C PRO A 143 12.38 19.53 1.91
N TYR A 144 11.16 20.04 1.75
CA TYR A 144 10.46 20.84 2.76
C TYR A 144 9.94 19.96 3.92
N LEU A 145 10.84 19.47 4.77
CA LEU A 145 10.48 18.53 5.86
C LEU A 145 9.90 19.20 7.10
N ASP A 146 10.01 20.53 7.21
CA ASP A 146 9.35 21.34 8.26
C ASP A 146 7.85 21.54 7.97
N TYR A 147 7.41 21.24 6.75
CA TYR A 147 5.98 21.23 6.42
C TYR A 147 5.34 19.96 6.96
N ILE A 148 4.59 20.11 8.05
CA ILE A 148 3.91 19.03 8.77
C ILE A 148 2.40 19.24 8.68
N VAL A 149 1.68 18.17 8.36
CA VAL A 149 0.22 18.17 8.23
C VAL A 149 -0.41 17.02 9.00
N GLU A 150 -1.63 17.23 9.46
CA GLU A 150 -2.51 16.17 9.91
C GLU A 150 -3.13 15.49 8.69
N THR A 151 -2.97 14.16 8.56
CA THR A 151 -3.32 13.44 7.30
C THR A 151 -4.81 13.22 7.10
N TRP A 152 -5.55 13.13 8.20
CA TRP A 152 -7.01 13.09 8.29
C TRP A 152 -7.38 13.50 9.71
N LYS A 153 -8.64 13.86 9.96
CA LYS A 153 -9.08 14.28 11.29
C LYS A 153 -8.69 13.25 12.37
N ASP A 154 -8.01 13.70 13.41
CA ASP A 154 -7.46 12.91 14.52
C ASP A 154 -6.38 11.89 14.09
N GLY A 155 -5.78 12.08 12.92
CA GLY A 155 -4.71 11.27 12.35
C GLY A 155 -3.30 11.72 12.78
N PRO A 156 -2.24 11.00 12.37
CA PRO A 156 -0.87 11.39 12.67
C PRO A 156 -0.49 12.70 11.98
N GLN A 157 0.33 13.49 12.68
CA GLN A 157 1.01 14.63 12.08
C GLN A 157 2.28 14.14 11.38
N VAL A 158 2.43 14.44 10.09
CA VAL A 158 3.55 13.95 9.28
C VAL A 158 4.04 15.01 8.32
N ASN A 159 5.33 14.95 8.01
CA ASN A 159 5.91 15.62 6.83
C ASN A 159 5.87 14.68 5.60
N ALA A 160 6.59 15.04 4.54
CA ALA A 160 6.66 14.22 3.32
C ALA A 160 7.15 12.77 3.56
N ILE A 161 8.09 12.55 4.47
CA ILE A 161 8.59 11.19 4.80
C ILE A 161 7.47 10.36 5.42
N GLY A 162 6.82 10.90 6.46
CA GLY A 162 5.71 10.20 7.10
C GLY A 162 4.54 9.99 6.14
N ARG A 163 4.22 10.96 5.27
CA ARG A 163 3.17 10.81 4.25
C ARG A 163 3.45 9.64 3.32
N TYR A 164 4.68 9.51 2.84
CA TYR A 164 5.11 8.40 1.97
C TYR A 164 4.97 7.06 2.69
N VAL A 165 5.48 7.00 3.91
CA VAL A 165 5.52 5.80 4.73
C VAL A 165 4.12 5.28 5.11
N LEU A 166 3.12 6.15 5.26
CA LEU A 166 1.74 5.70 5.51
C LEU A 166 1.20 4.79 4.39
N GLY A 167 1.61 4.99 3.14
CA GLY A 167 1.28 4.09 2.03
C GLY A 167 1.91 2.71 2.19
N LEU A 168 3.17 2.66 2.61
CA LEU A 168 3.88 1.41 2.88
C LEU A 168 3.30 0.69 4.10
N SER A 169 2.98 1.42 5.17
CA SER A 169 2.34 0.86 6.37
C SER A 169 0.99 0.23 6.05
N HIS A 170 0.20 0.87 5.18
CA HIS A 170 -1.07 0.35 4.69
C HIS A 170 -0.90 -0.90 3.81
N ALA A 171 0.07 -0.91 2.90
CA ALA A 171 0.40 -2.13 2.14
C ALA A 171 0.81 -3.28 3.09
N GLN A 172 1.62 -2.97 4.13
CA GLN A 172 2.04 -3.96 5.11
C GLN A 172 0.86 -4.59 5.87
N SER A 173 -0.17 -3.81 6.23
CA SER A 173 -1.33 -4.34 6.94
C SER A 173 -2.16 -5.34 6.12
N HIS A 174 -1.96 -5.40 4.81
CA HIS A 174 -2.62 -6.37 3.93
C HIS A 174 -1.76 -7.60 3.60
N LEU A 175 -0.49 -7.66 3.99
CA LEU A 175 0.39 -8.79 3.65
C LEU A 175 -0.15 -10.13 4.17
N ALA A 176 -0.62 -10.16 5.42
CA ALA A 176 -1.21 -11.37 6.00
C ALA A 176 -2.50 -11.80 5.28
N GLN A 177 -3.29 -10.83 4.79
CA GLN A 177 -4.50 -11.10 4.02
C GLN A 177 -4.14 -11.68 2.65
N ILE A 178 -3.12 -11.15 1.98
CA ILE A 178 -2.59 -11.71 0.71
C ILE A 178 -2.12 -13.15 0.93
N ASP A 179 -1.35 -13.43 1.98
CA ASP A 179 -0.90 -14.79 2.31
C ASP A 179 -2.09 -15.74 2.52
N ASP A 180 -3.10 -15.30 3.27
CA ASP A 180 -4.29 -16.10 3.56
C ASP A 180 -5.07 -16.45 2.28
N VAL A 181 -5.38 -15.45 1.44
CA VAL A 181 -6.08 -15.66 0.16
C VAL A 181 -5.29 -16.61 -0.75
N VAL A 182 -3.98 -16.42 -0.85
CA VAL A 182 -3.10 -17.29 -1.64
C VAL A 182 -3.10 -18.73 -1.10
N GLN A 183 -3.09 -18.91 0.23
CA GLN A 183 -3.10 -20.22 0.85
C GLN A 183 -4.45 -20.94 0.67
N GLN A 184 -5.56 -20.22 0.81
CA GLN A 184 -6.90 -20.77 0.56
C GLN A 184 -7.04 -21.22 -0.90
N ALA A 185 -6.64 -20.37 -1.86
CA ALA A 185 -6.69 -20.69 -3.28
C ALA A 185 -5.85 -21.93 -3.64
N LYS A 186 -4.60 -22.00 -3.13
CA LYS A 186 -3.71 -23.17 -3.28
C LYS A 186 -4.35 -24.45 -2.73
N THR A 187 -5.02 -24.36 -1.58
CA THR A 187 -5.68 -25.51 -0.95
C THR A 187 -6.87 -25.98 -1.79
N ALA A 188 -7.65 -25.07 -2.36
CA ALA A 188 -8.82 -25.39 -3.16
C ALA A 188 -8.51 -26.08 -4.51
N ARG A 189 -7.28 -25.91 -5.03
CA ARG A 189 -6.82 -26.53 -6.28
C ARG A 189 -5.97 -27.80 -6.12
N SER A 190 -5.66 -28.17 -4.87
CA SER A 190 -4.87 -29.37 -4.53
C SER A 190 -5.76 -30.59 -4.41
#